data_AF-A0A519LIJ9-F1
#
_entry.id   AF-A0A519LIJ9-F1
#
_cell.length_a   1.000
_cell.length_b   1.000
_cell.length_c   1.000
_cell.angle_alpha   90.00
_cell.angle_beta   90.00
_cell.angle_gamma   90.00
#
_symmetry.space_group_name_H-M   'P 1'
#
loop_
_entity.id
_entity.type
_entity.pdbx_description
1 polymer ?
#
loop_
_entity_poly.entity_id
_entity_poly.type
_entity_poly.pdbx_seq_one_letter_code
_entity_poly.pdbx_strand_id
1 'polypeptide(L)'
;FTKKEKITLIDINQATQEDLVKIYGVGEALSSRILKQKEILGGFVSMDQLTEVWGLSPEVLYELNAHFKVYALPNFKKIPINDISLKELAQFPYFKYALAKQIITYRSMNGDFENIEDLAKIKGFPVEKAKIISLYLEF
;
A
#
# COMPACT_ATOMS: atom_id res chain seq x y z
N PHE A 1 33.17 23.21 -11.38
CA PHE A 1 32.87 21.93 -10.70
C PHE A 1 31.43 21.97 -10.23
N THR A 2 30.52 21.32 -10.95
CA THR A 2 29.11 21.24 -10.55
C THR A 2 29.04 20.33 -9.33
N LYS A 3 28.74 20.91 -8.17
CA LYS A 3 28.54 20.20 -6.91
C LYS A 3 27.37 19.25 -7.16
N LYS A 4 27.62 17.92 -7.23
CA LYS A 4 26.55 16.92 -7.21
C LYS A 4 25.83 17.10 -5.89
N GLU A 5 24.72 17.82 -5.89
CA GLU A 5 23.82 17.89 -4.75
C GLU A 5 23.40 16.45 -4.44
N LYS A 6 23.63 16.02 -3.20
CA LYS A 6 23.05 14.77 -2.72
C LYS A 6 21.53 14.97 -2.78
N ILE A 7 20.87 14.28 -3.70
CA ILE A 7 19.42 14.14 -3.68
C ILE A 7 19.09 13.35 -2.40
N THR A 8 18.79 14.07 -1.32
CA THR A 8 18.23 13.48 -0.12
C THR A 8 16.76 13.20 -0.40
N LEU A 9 16.45 11.93 -0.67
CA LEU A 9 15.07 11.48 -0.87
C LEU A 9 14.26 11.77 0.40
N ILE A 10 13.06 12.28 0.22
CA ILE A 10 12.10 12.53 1.31
C ILE A 10 11.31 11.24 1.58
N ASP A 11 10.89 11.01 2.82
CA ASP A 11 9.94 9.93 3.09
C ASP A 11 8.57 10.27 2.47
N ILE A 12 8.04 9.44 1.57
CA ILE A 12 6.73 9.66 0.95
C ILE A 12 5.61 9.78 1.99
N ASN A 13 5.75 9.12 3.15
CA ASN A 13 4.76 9.20 4.21
C ASN A 13 4.79 10.56 4.94
N GLN A 14 5.92 11.26 4.91
CA GLN A 14 6.10 12.60 5.46
C GLN A 14 5.90 13.71 4.42
N ALA A 15 5.81 13.37 3.13
CA ALA A 15 5.61 14.33 2.06
C ALA A 15 4.29 15.11 2.24
N THR A 16 4.39 16.44 2.12
CA THR A 16 3.24 17.35 2.08
C THR A 16 2.75 17.55 0.66
N GLN A 17 1.62 18.26 0.49
CA GLN A 17 1.13 18.61 -0.85
C GLN A 17 2.15 19.48 -1.60
N GLU A 18 2.78 20.42 -0.90
CA GLU A 18 3.79 21.31 -1.44
C GLU A 18 5.03 20.56 -1.92
N ASP A 19 5.42 19.48 -1.24
CA ASP A 19 6.53 18.63 -1.68
C ASP A 19 6.19 17.84 -2.93
N LEU A 20 4.96 17.32 -3.02
CA LEU A 20 4.50 16.54 -4.18
C LEU A 20 4.37 17.42 -5.43
N VAL A 21 3.85 18.64 -5.31
CA VAL A 21 3.65 19.55 -6.46
C VAL A 21 4.98 20.04 -7.08
N LYS A 22 6.10 19.95 -6.36
CA LYS A 22 7.44 20.23 -6.92
C LYS A 22 7.87 19.19 -7.95
N ILE A 23 7.26 18.01 -7.95
CA ILE A 23 7.60 16.94 -8.88
C ILE A 23 7.00 17.23 -10.26
N TYR A 24 7.84 17.15 -11.29
CA TYR A 24 7.41 17.36 -12.66
C TYR A 24 6.26 16.41 -13.02
N GLY A 25 5.17 16.97 -13.54
CA GLY A 25 3.96 16.22 -13.89
C GLY A 25 3.00 15.96 -12.72
N VAL A 26 3.31 16.36 -11.49
CA VAL A 26 2.40 16.29 -10.34
C VAL A 26 1.80 17.68 -10.07
N GLY A 27 0.58 17.92 -10.52
CA GLY A 27 -0.21 19.10 -10.14
C GLY A 27 -1.05 18.87 -8.88
N GLU A 28 -1.80 19.90 -8.45
CA GLU A 28 -2.66 19.86 -7.25
C GLU A 28 -3.63 18.67 -7.21
N ALA A 29 -4.18 18.30 -8.37
CA ALA A 29 -5.12 17.18 -8.46
C ALA A 29 -4.43 15.83 -8.19
N LEU A 30 -3.22 15.62 -8.72
CA LEU A 30 -2.48 14.38 -8.52
C LEU A 30 -1.89 14.30 -7.11
N SER A 31 -1.36 15.40 -6.59
CA SER A 31 -0.87 15.46 -5.21
C SER A 31 -1.99 15.12 -4.21
N SER A 32 -3.20 15.66 -4.43
CA SER A 32 -4.37 15.36 -3.59
C SER A 32 -4.76 13.88 -3.63
N ARG A 33 -4.65 13.23 -4.80
CA ARG A 33 -4.93 11.79 -4.93
C ARG A 33 -3.88 10.94 -4.23
N ILE A 34 -2.60 11.31 -4.33
CA ILE A 34 -1.51 10.61 -3.62
C ILE A 34 -1.74 10.69 -2.11
N LEU A 35 -2.05 11.88 -1.58
CA LEU A 35 -2.32 12.06 -0.15
C LEU A 35 -3.58 11.29 0.29
N LYS A 36 -4.66 11.32 -0.49
CA LYS A 36 -5.86 10.52 -0.21
C LYS A 36 -5.57 9.03 -0.23
N GLN A 37 -4.75 8.54 -1.17
CA GLN A 37 -4.35 7.14 -1.21
C GLN A 37 -3.53 6.76 0.03
N LYS A 38 -2.62 7.65 0.47
CA LYS A 38 -1.87 7.50 1.72
C LYS A 38 -2.81 7.32 2.91
N GLU A 39 -3.84 8.17 3.03
CA GLU A 39 -4.84 8.08 4.10
C GLU A 39 -5.62 6.75 4.06
N ILE A 40 -6.08 6.31 2.89
CA ILE A 40 -6.82 5.05 2.72
C ILE A 40 -5.97 3.85 3.16
N LEU A 41 -4.67 3.87 2.86
CA LEU A 41 -3.73 2.79 3.20
C LEU A 41 -3.19 2.86 4.63
N GLY A 42 -3.43 3.96 5.36
CA GLY A 42 -2.78 4.23 6.65
C GLY A 42 -1.28 4.51 6.52
N GLY A 43 -0.85 4.94 5.34
CA GLY A 43 0.55 5.11 4.94
C GLY A 43 1.00 4.09 3.90
N PHE A 44 1.95 4.51 3.06
CA PHE A 44 2.59 3.64 2.08
C PHE A 44 3.64 2.76 2.76
N VAL A 45 3.53 1.45 2.54
CA VAL A 45 4.53 0.45 2.93
C VAL A 45 5.51 0.15 1.80
N SER A 46 5.16 0.47 0.56
CA SER A 46 6.00 0.37 -0.63
C SER A 46 5.73 1.51 -1.60
N MET A 47 6.75 1.97 -2.31
CA MET A 47 6.59 2.94 -3.41
C MET A 47 5.74 2.39 -4.55
N ASP A 48 5.68 1.06 -4.72
CA ASP A 48 4.83 0.41 -5.72
C ASP A 48 3.35 0.73 -5.53
N GLN A 49 2.91 1.05 -4.31
CA GLN A 49 1.52 1.43 -4.05
C GLN A 49 1.13 2.75 -4.73
N LEU A 50 2.09 3.56 -5.18
CA LEU A 50 1.79 4.74 -6.00
C LEU A 50 1.20 4.36 -7.36
N THR A 51 1.47 3.16 -7.90
CA THR A 51 0.84 2.71 -9.14
C THR A 51 -0.66 2.49 -8.99
N GLU A 52 -1.16 2.44 -7.75
CA GLU A 52 -2.60 2.33 -7.45
C GLU A 52 -3.30 3.69 -7.49
N VAL A 53 -2.54 4.80 -7.55
CA VAL A 53 -3.08 6.15 -7.67
C VAL A 53 -3.43 6.43 -9.13
N TRP A 54 -4.73 6.57 -9.40
CA TRP A 54 -5.21 6.80 -10.75
C TRP A 54 -4.76 8.15 -11.34
N GLY A 55 -4.33 8.11 -12.60
CA GLY A 55 -3.87 9.28 -13.35
C GLY A 55 -2.39 9.61 -13.20
N LEU A 56 -1.60 8.83 -12.46
CA LEU A 56 -0.14 8.91 -12.53
C LEU A 56 0.34 8.19 -13.80
N SER A 57 1.07 8.91 -14.66
CA SER A 57 1.75 8.30 -15.80
C SER A 57 3.03 7.58 -15.35
N PRO A 58 3.59 6.67 -16.17
CA PRO A 58 4.87 6.04 -15.88
C PRO A 58 6.01 7.03 -15.64
N GLU A 59 6.02 8.16 -16.36
CA GLU A 59 7.01 9.23 -16.21
C GLU A 59 6.86 9.92 -14.85
N VAL A 60 5.63 10.19 -14.41
CA VAL A 60 5.37 10.76 -13.09
C VAL A 60 5.79 9.80 -11.97
N LEU A 61 5.50 8.50 -12.13
CA LEU A 61 5.95 7.47 -11.19
C LEU A 61 7.48 7.40 -11.12
N TYR A 62 8.17 7.51 -12.25
CA TYR A 62 9.62 7.57 -12.30
C TYR A 62 10.15 8.77 -11.51
N GLU A 63 9.60 9.97 -11.73
CA GLU A 63 9.99 11.18 -11.00
C GLU A 63 9.70 11.07 -9.50
N LEU A 64 8.56 10.51 -9.10
CA LEU A 64 8.23 10.27 -7.70
C LEU A 64 9.23 9.31 -7.03
N ASN A 65 9.62 8.22 -7.71
CA ASN A 65 10.62 7.28 -7.20
C ASN A 65 12.03 7.86 -7.15
N ALA A 66 12.33 8.88 -7.97
CA ALA A 66 13.61 9.57 -7.95
C ALA A 66 13.74 10.59 -6.80
N HIS A 67 12.63 10.99 -6.17
CA HIS A 67 12.59 12.03 -5.14
C HIS A 67 12.09 11.54 -3.77
N PHE A 68 11.34 10.44 -3.75
CA PHE A 68 10.75 9.89 -2.54
C PHE A 68 11.12 8.43 -2.32
N LYS A 69 11.04 8.00 -1.05
CA LYS A 69 11.18 6.60 -0.65
C LYS A 69 10.28 6.32 0.56
N VAL A 70 9.94 5.06 0.81
CA VAL A 70 9.47 4.62 2.12
C VAL A 70 10.71 4.29 2.97
N TYR A 71 11.01 5.07 4.01
CA TYR A 71 12.16 4.79 4.88
C TYR A 71 11.80 3.87 6.04
N ALA A 72 10.59 4.01 6.57
CA ALA A 72 10.06 3.17 7.63
C ALA A 72 8.62 2.77 7.29
N LEU A 73 8.24 1.57 7.74
CA LEU A 73 6.83 1.19 7.70
C LEU A 73 6.03 2.14 8.59
N PRO A 74 4.86 2.61 8.15
CA PRO A 74 3.98 3.37 9.01
C PRO A 74 3.61 2.56 10.26
N ASN A 75 3.47 3.24 11.39
CA ASN A 75 3.10 2.61 12.65
C ASN A 75 1.58 2.36 12.70
N PHE A 76 1.10 1.39 11.93
CA PHE A 76 -0.28 0.88 12.02
C PHE A 76 -0.31 -0.47 12.75
N LYS A 77 -1.45 -0.77 13.38
CA LYS A 77 -1.70 -2.09 13.95
C LYS A 77 -1.93 -3.10 12.82
N LYS A 78 -1.17 -4.19 12.82
CA LYS A 78 -1.36 -5.29 11.88
C LYS A 78 -2.72 -5.96 12.09
N ILE A 79 -3.19 -6.61 11.03
CA ILE A 79 -4.46 -7.31 10.96
C ILE A 79 -4.25 -8.75 11.42
N PRO A 80 -4.80 -9.18 12.58
CA PRO A 80 -4.70 -10.56 13.04
C PRO A 80 -5.62 -11.44 12.19
N ILE A 81 -5.11 -12.00 11.10
CA ILE A 81 -5.92 -12.64 10.06
C ILE A 81 -6.68 -13.87 10.57
N ASN A 82 -6.15 -14.53 11.61
CA ASN A 82 -6.73 -15.72 12.21
C ASN A 82 -7.85 -15.41 13.22
N ASP A 83 -7.87 -14.22 13.80
CA ASP A 83 -8.88 -13.83 14.80
C ASP A 83 -9.88 -12.78 14.31
N ILE A 84 -9.57 -12.04 13.25
CA ILE A 84 -10.38 -10.91 12.79
C ILE A 84 -11.78 -11.33 12.32
N SER A 85 -12.78 -10.47 12.56
CA SER A 85 -14.13 -10.66 12.06
C SER A 85 -14.28 -10.32 10.58
N LEU A 86 -15.31 -10.86 9.92
CA LEU A 86 -15.61 -10.51 8.52
C LEU A 86 -15.83 -9.00 8.33
N LYS A 87 -16.54 -8.35 9.27
CA LYS A 87 -16.88 -6.93 9.17
C LYS A 87 -15.63 -6.07 9.19
N GLU A 88 -14.67 -6.37 10.05
CA GLU A 88 -13.41 -5.65 10.17
C GLU A 88 -12.49 -5.97 8.98
N LEU A 89 -12.38 -7.25 8.60
CA LEU A 89 -11.54 -7.65 7.46
C LEU A 89 -11.98 -7.00 6.15
N ALA A 90 -13.29 -6.82 5.96
CA ALA A 90 -13.85 -6.16 4.78
C ALA A 90 -13.58 -4.65 4.71
N GLN A 91 -13.04 -4.03 5.77
CA GLN A 91 -12.59 -2.63 5.75
C GLN A 91 -11.16 -2.51 5.20
N PHE A 92 -10.41 -3.60 5.12
CA PHE A 92 -9.04 -3.58 4.62
C PHE A 92 -9.02 -3.26 3.12
N PRO A 93 -8.25 -2.25 2.65
CA PRO A 93 -8.31 -1.77 1.26
C PRO A 93 -8.11 -2.84 0.19
N TYR A 94 -7.34 -3.90 0.49
CA TYR A 94 -7.08 -4.98 -0.45
C TYR A 94 -8.15 -6.09 -0.46
N PHE A 95 -9.00 -6.16 0.57
CA PHE A 95 -10.01 -7.21 0.69
C PHE A 95 -11.42 -6.63 0.61
N LYS A 96 -11.98 -6.64 -0.60
CA LYS A 96 -13.43 -6.41 -0.77
C LYS A 96 -14.21 -7.48 -0.01
N TYR A 97 -15.45 -7.14 0.36
CA TYR A 97 -16.35 -8.02 1.11
C TYR A 97 -16.40 -9.47 0.60
N ALA A 98 -16.45 -9.67 -0.72
CA ALA A 98 -16.48 -11.00 -1.32
C ALA A 98 -15.22 -11.82 -0.98
N LEU A 99 -14.03 -11.24 -1.12
CA LEU A 99 -12.76 -11.89 -0.79
C LEU A 99 -12.63 -12.09 0.72
N ALA A 100 -12.96 -11.08 1.54
CA ALA A 100 -12.96 -11.21 2.99
C ALA A 100 -13.85 -12.39 3.45
N LYS A 101 -15.04 -12.57 2.84
CA LYS A 101 -15.92 -13.71 3.11
C LYS A 101 -15.28 -15.04 2.73
N GLN A 102 -14.59 -15.11 1.60
CA GLN A 102 -13.84 -16.32 1.20
C GLN A 102 -12.72 -16.64 2.19
N ILE A 103 -11.98 -15.63 2.66
CA ILE A 103 -10.92 -15.79 3.68
C ILE A 103 -11.48 -16.36 4.98
N ILE A 104 -12.55 -15.77 5.52
CA ILE A 104 -13.16 -16.27 6.76
C ILE A 104 -13.73 -17.68 6.58
N THR A 105 -14.34 -17.97 5.42
CA THR A 105 -14.86 -19.32 5.13
C THR A 105 -13.73 -20.35 5.04
N TYR A 106 -12.64 -20.00 4.35
CA TYR A 106 -11.48 -20.86 4.23
C TYR A 106 -10.85 -21.14 5.60
N ARG A 107 -10.69 -20.12 6.44
CA ARG A 107 -10.19 -20.24 7.82
C ARG A 107 -11.03 -21.21 8.64
N SER A 108 -12.35 -21.07 8.61
CA SER A 108 -13.26 -21.97 9.35
C SER A 108 -13.22 -23.43 8.87
N MET A 109 -12.86 -23.66 7.61
CA MET A 109 -12.82 -25.01 7.02
C MET A 109 -11.45 -25.69 7.13
N ASN A 110 -10.36 -24.91 7.10
CA ASN A 110 -8.99 -25.45 6.98
C ASN A 110 -8.10 -25.13 8.19
N GLY A 111 -8.56 -24.28 9.11
CA GLY A 111 -7.77 -23.78 10.23
C GLY A 111 -7.05 -22.48 9.92
N ASP A 112 -6.10 -22.15 10.78
CA ASP A 112 -5.34 -20.89 10.74
C ASP A 112 -4.42 -20.81 9.51
N PHE A 113 -4.19 -19.59 9.04
CA PHE A 113 -3.20 -19.27 8.02
C PHE A 113 -1.84 -19.12 8.69
N GLU A 114 -0.80 -19.79 8.17
CA GLU A 114 0.57 -19.66 8.69
C GLU A 114 1.34 -18.55 7.98
N ASN A 115 0.96 -18.25 6.74
CA ASN A 115 1.67 -17.33 5.87
C ASN A 115 0.78 -16.81 4.72
N ILE A 116 1.36 -15.91 3.92
CA ILE A 116 0.66 -15.28 2.80
C ILE A 116 0.38 -16.28 1.66
N GLU A 117 1.19 -17.33 1.53
CA GLU A 117 1.01 -18.38 0.54
C GLU A 117 -0.27 -19.20 0.79
N ASP A 118 -0.72 -19.34 2.04
CA ASP A 118 -2.01 -19.95 2.34
C ASP A 118 -3.18 -19.11 1.84
N LEU A 119 -3.11 -17.79 2.00
CA LEU A 119 -4.12 -16.87 1.47
C LEU A 119 -4.12 -16.86 -0.07
N ALA A 120 -2.95 -17.03 -0.69
CA ALA A 120 -2.83 -17.08 -2.16
C ALA A 120 -3.56 -18.28 -2.80
N LYS A 121 -3.90 -19.32 -2.02
CA LYS A 121 -4.71 -20.47 -2.48
C LYS A 121 -6.19 -20.10 -2.66
N ILE A 122 -6.64 -18.99 -2.07
CA ILE A 122 -8.04 -18.56 -2.09
C ILE A 122 -8.37 -17.91 -3.43
N LYS A 123 -9.44 -18.37 -4.06
CA LYS A 123 -9.91 -17.83 -5.34
C LYS A 123 -10.20 -16.32 -5.23
N GLY A 124 -9.57 -15.55 -6.11
CA GLY A 124 -9.74 -14.10 -6.20
C GLY A 124 -8.80 -13.31 -5.28
N PHE A 125 -7.87 -13.97 -4.58
CA PHE A 125 -6.78 -13.30 -3.89
C PHE A 125 -5.83 -12.63 -4.91
N PRO A 126 -5.43 -11.35 -4.71
CA PRO A 126 -4.52 -10.64 -5.60
C PRO A 126 -3.07 -11.07 -5.37
N VAL A 127 -2.67 -12.17 -6.00
CA VAL A 127 -1.35 -12.81 -5.81
C VAL A 127 -0.21 -11.83 -6.13
N GLU A 128 -0.39 -10.95 -7.11
CA GLU A 128 0.58 -9.92 -7.46
C GLU A 128 0.85 -8.91 -6.32
N LYS A 129 -0.09 -8.77 -5.39
CA LYS A 129 0.02 -7.90 -4.21
C LYS A 129 0.38 -8.65 -2.93
N ALA A 130 0.59 -9.97 -2.98
CA ALA A 130 0.84 -10.80 -1.79
C ALA A 130 1.93 -10.21 -0.89
N LYS A 131 3.07 -9.81 -1.48
CA LYS A 131 4.19 -9.21 -0.73
C LYS A 131 3.77 -7.96 0.04
N ILE A 132 3.04 -7.03 -0.61
CA ILE A 132 2.54 -5.79 0.00
C ILE A 132 1.51 -6.11 1.07
N ILE A 133 0.54 -6.98 0.77
CA ILE A 133 -0.51 -7.39 1.70
C ILE A 133 0.09 -8.01 2.96
N SER A 134 1.12 -8.86 2.84
CA SER A 134 1.74 -9.51 4.01
C SER A 134 2.31 -8.52 5.03
N LEU A 135 2.71 -7.32 4.59
CA LEU A 135 3.21 -6.27 5.49
C LEU A 135 2.12 -5.74 6.43
N TYR A 136 0.84 -5.89 6.06
CA TYR A 136 -0.32 -5.49 6.85
C TYR A 136 -0.85 -6.60 7.76
N LEU A 137 -0.48 -7.86 7.53
CA LEU A 137 -1.06 -9.01 8.22
C LEU A 137 -0.17 -9.49 9.37
N GLU A 138 -0.84 -10.06 10.36
CA GLU A 138 -0.31 -10.87 11.45
C GLU A 138 -0.99 -12.23 11.33
N PHE A 139 -0.16 -13.27 11.16
CA PHE A 139 -0.57 -14.67 11.07
C PHE A 139 -0.54 -15.26 12.47
#